data_AF-A0A0G1R5U0-F1
#
_entry.id   AF-A0A0G1R5U0-F1
#
_cell.length_a   1.000
_cell.length_b   1.000
_cell.length_c   1.000
_cell.angle_alpha   90.00
_cell.angle_beta   90.00
_cell.angle_gamma   90.00
#
_symmetry.space_group_name_H-M   'P 1'
#
loop_
_entity.id
_entity.type
_entity.pdbx_description
1 polymer ?
#
loop_
_entity_poly.entity_id
_entity_poly.type
_entity_poly.pdbx_seq_one_letter_code
_entity_poly.pdbx_strand_id
1 'polypeptide(L)'
;MNKIFISFLIFLFGIMAGYAWQNYHNHLTLINLKREIHENKLLVDSLQKSIQHLEEELKYEEIVQKIIACESSHRYDVWGDGGLSFGPAQFQYKTFQWMKQQAGKPYLRWKNPKHQIYLLKWALKNGHEKHWLNCYRKVYANG
;
A
#
# COMPACT_ATOMS: atom_id res chain seq x y z
N MET A 1 -38.01 -61.09 30.85
CA MET A 1 -37.20 -60.19 30.00
C MET A 1 -35.83 -60.82 29.79
N ASN A 2 -35.41 -61.03 28.54
CA ASN A 2 -34.25 -61.85 28.22
C ASN A 2 -32.94 -61.05 28.47
N LYS A 3 -32.05 -61.51 29.36
CA LYS A 3 -30.82 -60.77 29.73
C LYS A 3 -29.95 -60.43 28.51
N ILE A 4 -29.96 -61.28 27.49
CA ILE A 4 -29.25 -61.09 26.22
C ILE A 4 -29.74 -59.84 25.47
N PHE A 5 -31.05 -59.57 25.50
CA PHE A 5 -31.65 -58.41 24.82
C PHE A 5 -31.24 -57.08 25.48
N ILE A 6 -31.16 -57.06 26.82
CA ILE A 6 -30.73 -55.87 27.58
C ILE A 6 -29.26 -55.56 27.29
N SER A 7 -28.37 -56.56 27.27
CA SER A 7 -26.96 -56.35 26.92
C SER A 7 -26.78 -55.82 25.50
N PHE A 8 -27.57 -56.30 24.53
CA PHE A 8 -27.53 -55.81 23.15
C PHE A 8 -27.96 -54.34 23.04
N LEU A 9 -29.01 -53.93 23.77
CA LEU A 9 -29.43 -52.52 23.80
C LEU A 9 -28.36 -51.61 24.38
N ILE A 10 -27.70 -52.00 25.49
CA ILE A 10 -26.62 -51.22 26.09
C ILE A 10 -25.46 -51.03 25.10
N PHE A 11 -25.09 -52.08 24.36
CA PHE A 11 -24.06 -51.99 23.34
C PHE A 11 -24.43 -51.03 22.19
N LEU A 12 -25.67 -51.10 21.70
CA LEU A 12 -26.17 -50.18 20.67
C LEU A 12 -26.17 -48.71 21.15
N PHE A 13 -26.60 -48.46 22.39
CA PHE A 13 -26.54 -47.12 22.98
C PHE A 13 -25.10 -46.61 23.11
N GLY A 14 -24.15 -47.47 23.49
CA GLY A 14 -22.73 -47.12 23.54
C GLY A 14 -22.19 -46.71 22.17
N ILE A 15 -22.53 -47.45 21.11
CA ILE A 15 -22.16 -47.11 19.72
C ILE A 15 -22.77 -45.78 19.31
N MET A 16 -24.08 -45.60 19.52
CA MET A 16 -24.80 -44.36 19.16
C MET A 16 -24.23 -43.15 19.90
N ALA A 17 -23.92 -43.28 21.20
CA ALA A 17 -23.30 -42.23 22.00
C ALA A 17 -21.87 -41.91 21.50
N GLY A 18 -21.09 -42.93 21.14
CA GLY A 18 -19.76 -42.75 20.55
C GLY A 18 -19.79 -42.00 19.22
N TYR A 19 -20.71 -42.35 18.31
CA TYR A 19 -20.90 -41.63 17.05
C TYR A 19 -21.36 -40.19 17.27
N ALA A 20 -22.31 -39.97 18.18
CA ALA A 20 -22.79 -38.63 18.52
C ALA A 20 -21.65 -37.76 19.08
N TRP A 21 -20.85 -38.31 20.00
CA TRP A 21 -19.68 -37.64 20.59
C TRP A 21 -18.63 -37.29 19.53
N GLN A 22 -18.27 -38.24 18.67
CA GLN A 22 -17.30 -38.01 17.59
C GLN A 22 -17.79 -36.94 16.61
N ASN A 23 -19.07 -37.00 16.22
CA ASN A 23 -19.65 -36.02 15.31
C ASN A 23 -19.71 -34.61 15.93
N TYR A 24 -20.02 -34.54 17.23
CA TYR A 24 -20.00 -33.28 17.98
C TYR A 24 -18.60 -32.65 17.99
N HIS A 25 -17.55 -33.43 18.30
CA HIS A 25 -16.17 -32.92 18.28
C HIS A 25 -15.71 -32.52 16.89
N ASN A 26 -16.01 -33.32 15.85
CA ASN A 26 -15.71 -32.98 14.47
C ASN A 26 -16.37 -31.65 14.07
N HIS A 27 -17.62 -31.43 14.49
CA HIS A 27 -18.33 -30.18 14.24
C HIS A 27 -17.64 -28.98 14.92
N LEU A 28 -17.23 -29.11 16.18
CA LEU A 28 -16.52 -28.05 16.89
C LEU A 28 -15.20 -27.69 16.22
N THR A 29 -14.40 -28.69 15.83
CA THR A 29 -13.14 -28.49 15.10
C THR A 29 -13.38 -27.76 13.79
N LEU A 30 -14.43 -28.13 13.05
CA LEU A 30 -14.80 -27.47 11.80
C LEU A 30 -15.24 -26.02 11.99
N ILE A 31 -15.93 -25.68 13.09
CA ILE A 31 -16.27 -24.29 13.42
C ILE A 31 -15.00 -23.48 13.69
N ASN A 32 -14.08 -24.00 14.50
CA ASN A 32 -12.84 -23.30 14.84
C ASN A 32 -11.96 -23.10 13.59
N LEU A 33 -11.79 -24.13 12.77
CA LEU A 33 -11.04 -24.03 11.52
C LEU A 33 -11.66 -22.99 10.56
N LYS A 34 -12.99 -22.94 10.45
CA LYS A 34 -13.67 -21.92 9.65
C LYS A 34 -13.41 -20.50 10.17
N ARG A 35 -13.37 -20.31 11.48
CA ARG A 35 -13.04 -19.02 12.11
C ARG A 35 -11.60 -18.61 11.77
N GLU A 36 -10.64 -19.51 11.94
CA GLU A 36 -9.24 -19.26 11.62
C GLU A 36 -9.04 -18.94 10.13
N ILE A 37 -9.69 -19.68 9.22
CA ILE A 37 -9.66 -19.39 7.78
C ILE A 37 -10.21 -17.99 7.51
N HIS A 38 -11.28 -17.59 8.20
CA HIS A 38 -11.87 -16.26 8.05
C HIS A 38 -10.92 -15.16 8.54
N GLU A 39 -10.31 -15.31 9.71
CA GLU A 39 -9.34 -14.36 10.27
C GLU A 39 -8.10 -14.24 9.38
N ASN A 40 -7.56 -15.38 8.91
CA ASN A 40 -6.44 -15.39 7.98
C ASN A 40 -6.79 -14.71 6.66
N LYS A 41 -8.03 -14.86 6.17
CA LYS A 41 -8.48 -14.15 4.96
C LYS A 41 -8.48 -12.64 5.17
N LEU A 42 -9.00 -12.14 6.30
CA LEU A 42 -8.97 -10.71 6.61
C LEU A 42 -7.54 -10.16 6.69
N LEU A 43 -6.62 -10.95 7.24
CA LEU A 43 -5.21 -10.58 7.29
C LEU A 43 -4.60 -10.49 5.89
N VAL A 44 -4.87 -11.47 5.02
CA VAL A 44 -4.41 -11.46 3.63
C VAL A 44 -4.95 -10.24 2.88
N ASP A 45 -6.23 -9.91 3.04
CA ASP A 45 -6.86 -8.74 2.41
C ASP A 45 -6.19 -7.43 2.88
N SER A 46 -5.88 -7.32 4.17
CA SER A 46 -5.15 -6.16 4.74
C SER A 46 -3.71 -6.06 4.20
N LEU A 47 -3.03 -7.19 4.06
CA LEU A 47 -1.67 -7.24 3.51
C LEU A 47 -1.67 -6.86 2.02
N GLN A 48 -2.63 -7.35 1.24
CA GLN A 48 -2.78 -6.98 -0.17
C GLN A 48 -2.98 -5.48 -0.34
N LYS A 49 -3.82 -4.84 0.49
CA LYS A 49 -3.99 -3.38 0.47
C LYS A 49 -2.68 -2.64 0.76
N SER A 50 -1.88 -3.17 1.69
CA SER A 50 -0.58 -2.58 2.03
C SER A 50 0.43 -2.72 0.89
N ILE A 51 0.46 -3.88 0.22
CA ILE A 51 1.29 -4.12 -0.97
C ILE A 51 0.91 -3.15 -2.08
N GLN A 52 -0.39 -3.02 -2.38
CA GLN A 52 -0.87 -2.11 -3.41
C GLN A 52 -0.44 -0.65 -3.14
N HIS A 53 -0.53 -0.21 -1.88
CA HIS A 53 -0.05 1.11 -1.48
C HIS A 53 1.46 1.27 -1.70
N LEU A 54 2.26 0.24 -1.35
CA LEU A 54 3.72 0.26 -1.57
C LEU A 54 4.10 0.28 -3.06
N GLU A 55 3.38 -0.48 -3.89
CA GLU A 55 3.56 -0.47 -5.34
C GLU A 55 3.28 0.91 -5.94
N GLU A 56 2.21 1.57 -5.49
CA GLU A 56 1.91 2.94 -5.91
C GLU A 56 2.99 3.93 -5.45
N GLU A 57 3.47 3.82 -4.21
CA GLU A 57 4.57 4.65 -3.71
C GLU A 57 5.84 4.46 -4.55
N LEU A 58 6.19 3.23 -4.89
CA LEU A 58 7.36 2.89 -5.71
C LEU A 58 7.24 3.47 -7.12
N LYS A 59 6.06 3.34 -7.74
CA LYS A 59 5.76 3.93 -9.06
C LYS A 59 6.00 5.44 -9.08
N TYR A 60 5.55 6.17 -8.05
CA TYR A 60 5.79 7.60 -7.98
C TYR A 60 7.26 7.93 -7.73
N GLU A 61 7.98 7.14 -6.93
CA GLU A 61 9.43 7.33 -6.76
C GLU A 61 10.17 7.21 -8.10
N GLU A 62 9.84 6.21 -8.92
CA GLU A 62 10.45 6.07 -10.24
C GLU A 62 10.16 7.28 -11.15
N ILE A 63 8.91 7.75 -11.19
CA ILE A 63 8.55 8.94 -11.98
C ILE A 63 9.32 10.17 -11.47
N VAL A 64 9.41 10.35 -10.16
CA VAL A 64 10.15 11.45 -9.52
C VAL A 64 11.62 11.42 -9.93
N GLN A 65 12.27 10.26 -9.86
CA GLN A 65 13.67 10.12 -10.28
C GLN A 65 13.84 10.44 -11.77
N LYS A 66 12.94 9.97 -12.64
CA LYS A 66 12.99 10.27 -14.08
C LYS A 66 12.78 11.77 -14.37
N ILE A 67 11.92 12.47 -13.62
CA ILE A 67 11.77 13.92 -13.73
C ILE A 67 13.04 14.63 -13.27
N ILE A 68 13.61 14.26 -12.13
CA ILE A 68 14.87 14.85 -11.62
C ILE A 68 16.02 14.64 -12.62
N ALA A 69 16.10 13.44 -13.22
CA ALA A 69 17.07 13.14 -14.27
C ALA A 69 16.90 14.09 -15.48
N CYS A 70 15.67 14.35 -15.89
CA CYS A 70 15.38 15.25 -17.01
C CYS A 70 15.61 16.74 -16.68
N GLU A 71 15.20 17.17 -15.48
CA GLU A 71 15.24 18.58 -15.06
C GLU A 71 16.65 19.05 -14.68
N SER A 72 17.39 18.23 -13.93
CA SER A 72 18.68 18.64 -13.38
C SER A 72 19.84 17.69 -13.69
N SER A 73 19.56 16.55 -14.34
CA SER A 73 20.52 15.44 -14.49
C SER A 73 21.03 14.94 -13.14
N HIS A 74 20.13 14.82 -12.16
CA HIS A 74 20.43 14.45 -10.77
C HIS A 74 21.39 15.42 -10.06
N ARG A 75 21.46 16.68 -10.50
CA ARG A 75 22.20 17.73 -9.77
C ARG A 75 21.29 18.40 -8.75
N TYR A 76 21.83 18.62 -7.56
CA TYR A 76 21.06 19.07 -6.39
C TYR A 76 21.21 20.56 -6.09
N ASP A 77 22.28 21.18 -6.60
CA ASP A 77 22.61 22.60 -6.43
C ASP A 77 22.89 23.21 -7.80
N VAL A 78 21.84 23.35 -8.60
CA VAL A 78 21.93 23.87 -9.97
C VAL A 78 20.79 24.85 -10.24
N TRP A 79 21.15 25.92 -10.94
CA TRP A 79 20.22 26.92 -11.43
C TRP A 79 19.85 26.61 -12.89
N GLY A 80 18.57 26.76 -13.21
CA GLY A 80 18.07 26.69 -14.58
C GLY A 80 17.11 27.83 -14.86
N ASP A 81 16.53 27.83 -16.06
CA ASP A 81 15.56 28.85 -16.51
C ASP A 81 16.09 30.29 -16.29
N GLY A 82 17.34 30.56 -16.70
CA GLY A 82 17.98 31.87 -16.52
C GLY A 82 18.20 32.30 -15.07
N GLY A 83 18.18 31.36 -14.11
CA GLY A 83 18.30 31.64 -12.67
C GLY A 83 16.97 31.72 -11.92
N LEU A 84 15.84 31.39 -12.57
CA LEU A 84 14.52 31.40 -11.95
C LEU A 84 14.18 30.09 -11.24
N SER A 85 14.80 28.99 -11.68
CA SER A 85 14.56 27.64 -11.16
C SER A 85 15.79 27.09 -10.44
N PHE A 86 15.59 26.34 -9.36
CA PHE A 86 16.68 25.84 -8.52
C PHE A 86 16.50 24.39 -8.09
N GLY A 87 17.61 23.66 -8.02
CA GLY A 87 17.73 22.37 -7.35
C GLY A 87 17.24 21.17 -8.19
N PRO A 88 17.05 20.00 -7.58
CA PRO A 88 16.82 18.75 -8.33
C PRO A 88 15.51 18.73 -9.12
N ALA A 89 14.47 19.43 -8.65
CA ALA A 89 13.18 19.48 -9.32
C ALA A 89 12.99 20.78 -10.10
N GLN A 90 14.03 21.62 -10.23
CA GLN A 90 13.97 22.89 -10.97
C GLN A 90 12.74 23.76 -10.61
N PHE A 91 12.41 23.83 -9.32
CA PHE A 91 11.30 24.65 -8.87
C PHE A 91 11.61 26.14 -9.03
N GLN A 92 10.67 26.91 -9.57
CA GLN A 92 10.61 28.34 -9.34
C GLN A 92 10.16 28.64 -7.90
N TYR A 93 10.71 29.69 -7.28
CA TYR A 93 10.43 30.04 -5.88
C TYR A 93 8.94 30.23 -5.61
N LYS A 94 8.23 30.99 -6.46
CA LYS A 94 6.79 31.27 -6.30
C LYS A 94 5.95 29.99 -6.32
N THR A 95 6.22 29.11 -7.29
CA THR A 95 5.56 27.80 -7.41
C THR A 95 5.81 26.95 -6.17
N PHE A 96 7.05 26.91 -5.68
CA PHE A 96 7.38 26.18 -4.45
C PHE A 96 6.62 26.72 -3.23
N GLN A 97 6.56 28.05 -3.06
CA GLN A 97 5.84 28.67 -1.95
C GLN A 97 4.33 28.36 -2.01
N TRP A 98 3.73 28.40 -3.21
CA TRP A 98 2.33 28.05 -3.38
C TRP A 98 2.08 26.57 -3.08
N MET A 99 2.86 25.66 -3.67
CA MET A 99 2.67 24.22 -3.47
C MET A 99 2.89 23.78 -2.03
N LYS A 100 3.88 24.33 -1.31
CA LYS A 100 4.10 23.94 0.10
C LYS A 100 2.94 24.35 1.00
N GLN A 101 2.19 25.41 0.63
CA GLN A 101 0.96 25.81 1.33
C GLN A 101 -0.17 24.82 1.00
N GLN A 102 -0.34 24.47 -0.27
CA GLN A 102 -1.35 23.47 -0.69
C GLN A 102 -1.09 22.10 -0.04
N ALA A 103 0.18 21.71 0.11
CA ALA A 103 0.57 20.47 0.79
C ALA A 103 0.42 20.51 2.32
N GLY A 104 0.01 21.64 2.91
CA GLY A 104 -0.06 21.80 4.37
C GLY A 104 1.30 21.76 5.07
N LYS A 105 2.39 22.10 4.38
CA LYS A 105 3.77 22.02 4.89
C LYS A 105 4.55 23.32 4.69
N PRO A 106 4.15 24.42 5.37
CA PRO A 106 4.78 25.73 5.21
C PRO A 106 6.25 25.75 5.64
N TYR A 107 6.69 24.78 6.46
CA TYR A 107 8.06 24.63 6.94
C TYR A 107 9.06 24.14 5.86
N LEU A 108 8.58 23.67 4.70
CA LEU A 108 9.45 23.24 3.61
C LEU A 108 10.26 24.43 3.08
N ARG A 109 11.52 24.14 2.74
CA ARG A 109 12.53 25.12 2.33
C ARG A 109 12.89 24.90 0.87
N TRP A 110 12.73 25.94 0.05
CA TRP A 110 12.94 25.86 -1.41
C TRP A 110 14.34 25.37 -1.79
N LYS A 111 15.38 25.83 -1.09
CA LYS A 111 16.77 25.42 -1.37
C LYS A 111 17.17 24.07 -0.77
N ASN A 112 16.27 23.38 -0.06
CA ASN A 112 16.58 22.05 0.49
C ASN A 112 16.14 20.98 -0.53
N PRO A 113 17.06 20.15 -1.05
CA PRO A 113 16.70 19.19 -2.08
C PRO A 113 15.70 18.13 -1.63
N LYS A 114 15.77 17.64 -0.39
CA LYS A 114 14.80 16.67 0.15
C LYS A 114 13.38 17.26 0.18
N HIS A 115 13.27 18.55 0.51
CA HIS A 115 11.99 19.25 0.51
C HIS A 115 11.45 19.44 -0.91
N GLN A 116 12.32 19.69 -1.90
CA GLN A 116 11.90 19.73 -3.30
C GLN A 116 11.41 18.37 -3.79
N ILE A 117 12.15 17.29 -3.51
CA ILE A 117 11.76 15.93 -3.92
C ILE A 117 10.42 15.55 -3.30
N TYR A 118 10.25 15.82 -2.00
CA TYR A 118 8.97 15.62 -1.32
C TYR A 118 7.83 16.37 -2.03
N LEU A 119 8.04 17.66 -2.32
CA LEU A 119 6.99 18.50 -2.88
C LEU A 119 6.69 18.15 -4.34
N LEU A 120 7.69 17.72 -5.11
CA LEU A 120 7.52 17.16 -6.44
C LEU A 120 6.65 15.89 -6.38
N LYS A 121 6.98 14.93 -5.50
CA LYS A 121 6.18 13.71 -5.32
C LYS A 121 4.74 14.03 -4.95
N TRP A 122 4.54 14.96 -4.00
CA TRP A 122 3.22 15.44 -3.63
C TRP A 122 2.48 16.06 -4.83
N ALA A 123 3.16 16.90 -5.61
CA ALA A 123 2.57 17.58 -6.77
C ALA A 123 2.08 16.58 -7.82
N LEU A 124 2.86 15.54 -8.12
CA LEU A 124 2.48 14.48 -9.06
C LEU A 124 1.26 13.68 -8.57
N LYS A 125 1.19 13.37 -7.27
CA LYS A 125 0.03 12.68 -6.68
C LYS A 125 -1.26 13.51 -6.69
N ASN A 126 -1.16 14.83 -6.86
CA ASN A 126 -2.28 15.78 -6.79
C ASN A 126 -2.60 16.45 -8.14
N GLY A 127 -2.13 15.90 -9.27
CA GLY A 127 -2.50 16.41 -10.60
C GLY A 127 -1.80 17.73 -10.99
N HIS A 128 -0.61 17.99 -10.43
CA HIS A 128 0.18 19.19 -10.70
C HIS A 128 1.37 18.93 -11.64
N GLU A 129 1.36 17.84 -12.40
CA GLU A 129 2.41 17.46 -13.35
C GLU A 129 2.68 18.49 -14.45
N LYS A 130 1.69 19.36 -14.74
CA LYS A 130 1.82 20.43 -15.76
C LYS A 130 2.99 21.38 -15.50
N HIS A 131 3.45 21.50 -14.25
CA HIS A 131 4.63 22.32 -13.92
C HIS A 131 5.94 21.74 -14.43
N TRP A 132 5.95 20.45 -14.81
CA TRP A 132 7.08 19.74 -15.43
C TRP A 132 6.68 19.12 -16.77
N LEU A 133 5.72 19.72 -17.49
CA LEU A 133 5.06 19.08 -18.64
C LEU A 133 6.05 18.49 -19.67
N ASN A 134 7.15 19.19 -19.96
CA ASN A 134 8.16 18.73 -20.91
C ASN A 134 8.87 17.45 -20.44
N CYS A 135 9.33 17.43 -19.19
CA CYS A 135 10.00 16.27 -18.61
C CYS A 135 9.00 15.14 -18.30
N TYR A 136 7.83 15.47 -17.77
CA TYR A 136 6.74 14.53 -17.52
C TYR A 136 6.35 13.79 -18.81
N ARG A 137 6.11 14.50 -19.92
CA ARG A 137 5.80 13.84 -21.21
C ARG A 137 6.90 12.89 -21.68
N LYS A 138 8.18 13.25 -21.48
CA LYS A 138 9.31 12.36 -21.81
C LYS A 138 9.33 11.08 -20.97
N VAL A 139 8.89 11.13 -19.71
CA VAL A 139 8.78 9.94 -18.86
C VAL A 139 7.79 8.93 -19.44
N TYR A 140 6.67 9.39 -20.00
CA TYR A 140 5.62 8.53 -20.56
C TYR A 140 5.79 8.23 -22.06
N ALA A 141 6.56 9.04 -22.80
CA ALA A 141 6.84 8.79 -24.21
C ALA A 141 7.96 7.75 -24.42
N ASN A 142 8.83 7.56 -23.41
CA ASN A 142 9.95 6.61 -23.46
C ASN A 142 9.73 5.37 -22.57
N GLY A 143 8.51 5.17 -22.06
CA GLY A 143 8.10 4.00 -21.27
C GLY A 143 7.14 3.13 -22.05
#